data_AF-A0A960FGL5-F1
#
_entry.id   AF-A0A960FGL5-F1
#
_cell.length_a   1.000
_cell.length_b   1.000
_cell.length_c   1.000
_cell.angle_alpha   90.00
_cell.angle_beta   90.00
_cell.angle_gamma   90.00
#
_symmetry.space_group_name_H-M   'P 1'
#
loop_
_entity.id
_entity.type
_entity.pdbx_description
1 polymer ?
#
loop_
_entity_poly.entity_id
_entity_poly.type
_entity_poly.pdbx_seq_one_letter_code
_entity_poly.pdbx_strand_id
1 'polypeptide(L)'
;MTDLLFAYGTLLPGDVRWHFLQPFVVDEGVADRARGTLYDTGCDYPAARFASDTPDGTDTNGTDTNATDTAGTIVGRVFRLVVDRRDEALARLDEVEGAVAGDYRRVLVDTLAGHRAWAYAYGGGLDLAPIADGSWVVHRTRLGRLPLV
;
A
#
# COMPACT_ATOMS: atom_id res chain seq x y z
N MET A 1 4.07 2.46 19.41
CA MET A 1 3.38 2.36 18.11
C MET A 1 4.17 3.16 17.09
N THR A 2 4.34 2.64 15.88
CA THR A 2 5.11 3.32 14.82
C THR A 2 4.40 4.59 14.34
N ASP A 3 5.20 5.58 13.93
CA ASP A 3 4.83 6.82 13.24
C ASP A 3 5.11 6.75 11.73
N LEU A 4 5.48 5.56 11.23
CA LEU A 4 5.80 5.35 9.81
C LEU A 4 4.58 4.83 9.04
N LEU A 5 4.41 5.33 7.81
CA LEU A 5 3.41 4.89 6.85
C LEU A 5 4.11 4.49 5.54
N PHE A 6 3.93 3.25 5.09
CA PHE A 6 4.34 2.79 3.77
C PHE A 6 3.19 2.98 2.77
N ALA A 7 3.40 3.83 1.77
CA ALA A 7 2.47 4.09 0.67
C ALA A 7 3.07 3.60 -0.66
N TYR A 8 2.24 3.00 -1.50
CA TYR A 8 2.65 2.31 -2.73
C TYR A 8 1.79 2.66 -3.96
N GLY A 9 0.80 3.54 -3.78
CA GLY A 9 -0.24 3.82 -4.76
C GLY A 9 -0.66 5.28 -4.81
N THR A 10 -1.97 5.53 -4.76
CA THR A 10 -2.55 6.89 -4.92
C THR A 10 -2.19 7.89 -3.82
N LEU A 11 -1.59 7.42 -2.72
CA LEU A 11 -1.04 8.25 -1.65
C LEU A 11 0.40 8.71 -1.92
N LEU A 12 1.00 8.37 -3.06
CA LEU A 12 2.33 8.86 -3.43
C LEU A 12 2.26 10.32 -3.93
N PRO A 13 3.32 11.14 -3.73
CA PRO A 13 3.39 12.51 -4.21
C PRO A 13 3.03 12.63 -5.70
N GLY A 14 2.17 13.61 -6.00
CA GLY A 14 1.67 13.86 -7.36
C GLY A 14 0.53 12.94 -7.81
N ASP A 15 0.09 11.99 -6.98
CA ASP A 15 -1.07 11.16 -7.26
C ASP A 15 -2.35 11.71 -6.58
N VAL A 16 -3.52 11.24 -7.01
CA VAL A 16 -4.83 11.89 -6.76
C VAL A 16 -5.23 11.92 -5.29
N ARG A 17 -4.69 11.03 -4.44
CA ARG A 17 -4.99 10.99 -3.00
C ARG A 17 -3.86 11.57 -2.14
N TRP A 18 -2.76 12.05 -2.75
CA TRP A 18 -1.62 12.61 -2.03
C TRP A 18 -2.03 13.70 -1.04
N HIS A 19 -2.96 14.58 -1.44
CA HIS A 19 -3.40 15.70 -0.61
C HIS A 19 -4.06 15.29 0.71
N PHE A 20 -4.48 14.02 0.87
CA PHE A 20 -5.00 13.52 2.14
C PHE A 20 -3.88 13.14 3.11
N LEU A 21 -2.71 12.72 2.60
CA LEU A 21 -1.54 12.36 3.41
C LEU A 21 -0.61 13.56 3.63
N GLN A 22 -0.45 14.42 2.64
CA GLN A 22 0.48 15.56 2.63
C GLN A 22 0.45 16.42 3.91
N PRO A 23 -0.71 16.76 4.52
CA PRO A 23 -0.75 17.60 5.72
C PRO A 23 -0.19 16.95 6.98
N PHE A 24 0.08 15.64 6.93
CA PHE A 24 0.44 14.81 8.08
C PHE A 24 1.85 14.27 8.03
N VAL A 25 2.62 14.53 6.97
CA VAL A 25 3.99 14.04 6.82
C VAL A 25 5.01 15.13 7.10
N VAL A 26 6.18 14.74 7.59
CA VAL A 26 7.27 15.69 7.91
C VAL A 26 8.18 16.00 6.70
N ASP A 27 8.13 15.16 5.66
CA ASP A 27 8.94 15.22 4.46
C ASP A 27 8.31 14.46 3.27
N GLU A 28 9.03 14.37 2.15
CA GLU A 28 8.63 13.68 0.91
C GLU A 28 8.73 12.15 0.98
N GLY A 29 9.05 11.59 2.16
CA GLY A 29 9.29 10.17 2.38
C GLY A 29 10.56 9.64 1.71
N VAL A 30 10.92 8.42 2.08
CA VAL A 30 12.08 7.70 1.54
C VAL A 30 11.62 6.52 0.72
N ALA A 31 12.21 6.32 -0.46
CA ALA A 31 11.91 5.16 -1.31
C ALA A 31 12.24 3.86 -0.56
N ASP A 32 11.30 2.92 -0.57
CA ASP A 32 11.42 1.64 0.12
C ASP A 32 10.57 0.58 -0.58
N ARG A 33 10.59 -0.64 -0.04
CA ARG A 33 9.95 -1.81 -0.61
C ARG A 33 9.36 -2.70 0.48
N ALA A 34 8.25 -3.37 0.19
CA ALA A 34 7.64 -4.36 1.08
C ALA A 34 7.41 -5.68 0.34
N ARG A 35 7.42 -6.81 1.05
CA ARG A 35 7.10 -8.11 0.46
C ARG A 35 5.61 -8.24 0.19
N GLY A 36 5.26 -8.73 -0.99
CA GLY A 36 3.87 -8.96 -1.37
C GLY A 36 3.64 -8.78 -2.86
N THR A 37 2.37 -8.83 -3.23
CA THR A 37 1.94 -8.70 -4.63
C THR A 37 1.09 -7.45 -4.78
N LEU A 38 1.42 -6.66 -5.80
CA LEU A 38 0.65 -5.49 -6.21
C LEU A 38 -0.26 -5.86 -7.39
N TYR A 39 -1.45 -5.30 -7.39
CA TYR A 39 -2.46 -5.54 -8.41
C TYR A 39 -3.06 -4.23 -8.91
N ASP A 40 -3.45 -4.22 -10.19
CA ASP A 40 -4.36 -3.24 -10.77
C ASP A 40 -5.79 -3.69 -10.51
N THR A 41 -6.61 -2.78 -9.97
CA THR A 41 -8.03 -3.01 -9.70
C THR A 41 -8.91 -2.72 -10.92
N GLY A 42 -8.36 -2.09 -11.96
CA GLY A 42 -9.13 -1.52 -13.07
C GLY A 42 -9.87 -0.21 -12.73
N CYS A 43 -9.81 0.24 -11.47
CA CYS A 43 -10.49 1.43 -10.98
C CYS A 43 -9.57 2.64 -10.74
N ASP A 44 -8.40 2.67 -11.40
CA ASP A 44 -7.38 3.74 -11.26
C ASP A 44 -6.76 3.87 -9.87
N TYR A 45 -6.78 2.79 -9.08
CA TYR A 45 -5.99 2.66 -7.85
C TYR A 45 -5.46 1.23 -7.70
N PRO A 46 -4.28 1.03 -7.12
CA PRO A 46 -3.71 -0.30 -6.95
C PRO A 46 -4.20 -0.96 -5.66
N ALA A 47 -4.19 -2.29 -5.65
CA ALA A 47 -4.43 -3.13 -4.50
C ALA A 47 -3.16 -3.88 -4.09
N ALA A 48 -2.80 -3.90 -2.80
CA ALA A 48 -1.68 -4.70 -2.31
C ALA A 48 -2.15 -5.85 -1.41
N ARG A 49 -1.55 -7.03 -1.62
CA ARG A 49 -1.54 -8.11 -0.63
C ARG A 49 -0.11 -8.26 -0.11
N PHE A 50 0.10 -7.93 1.15
CA PHE A 50 1.41 -8.08 1.79
C PHE A 50 1.63 -9.52 2.20
N ALA A 51 2.86 -10.01 2.05
CA ALA A 51 3.25 -11.27 2.65
C ALA A 51 3.20 -11.09 4.17
N SER A 52 2.41 -11.89 4.87
CA SER A 52 2.43 -11.88 6.33
C SER A 52 3.74 -12.49 6.82
N ASP A 53 4.43 -11.83 7.74
CA ASP A 53 5.55 -12.40 8.52
C ASP A 53 5.03 -13.43 9.54
N THR A 54 4.10 -14.30 9.16
CA THR A 54 3.76 -15.46 9.98
C THR A 54 4.81 -16.52 9.65
N PRO A 55 5.71 -16.89 10.58
CA PRO A 55 6.69 -17.95 10.34
C PRO A 55 6.03 -19.33 10.15
N ASP A 56 4.73 -19.41 10.40
CA ASP A 56 3.92 -20.60 10.32
C ASP A 56 2.77 -20.32 9.35
N GLY A 57 2.80 -20.95 8.17
CA GLY A 57 1.94 -20.67 7.01
C GLY A 57 0.45 -20.93 7.25
N THR A 58 -0.15 -20.20 8.18
CA THR A 58 -1.59 -20.16 8.46
C THR A 58 -2.16 -18.94 7.74
N ASP A 59 -2.37 -19.15 6.45
CA ASP A 59 -3.26 -18.39 5.60
C ASP A 59 -4.70 -18.45 6.14
N THR A 60 -5.05 -17.59 7.09
CA THR A 60 -6.45 -17.48 7.55
C THR A 60 -7.39 -16.79 6.55
N ASN A 61 -6.93 -16.56 5.32
CA ASN A 61 -7.77 -16.24 4.16
C ASN A 61 -7.53 -17.27 3.03
N GLY A 62 -7.81 -18.55 3.30
CA GLY A 62 -7.90 -19.57 2.25
C GLY A 62 -8.90 -19.13 1.17
N THR A 63 -8.54 -19.17 -0.11
CA THR A 63 -8.82 -20.33 -0.98
C THR A 63 -7.93 -20.28 -2.23
N ASP A 64 -6.65 -20.66 -2.10
CA ASP A 64 -5.81 -21.31 -3.14
C ASP A 64 -4.39 -21.63 -2.61
N THR A 65 -4.27 -22.67 -1.78
CA THR A 65 -3.01 -23.16 -1.16
C THR A 65 -2.05 -23.86 -2.13
N ASN A 66 -1.81 -23.30 -3.32
CA ASN A 66 -0.75 -23.81 -4.20
C ASN A 66 0.16 -22.75 -4.82
N ALA A 67 0.15 -21.52 -4.31
CA ALA A 67 1.21 -20.56 -4.59
C ALA A 67 2.31 -20.72 -3.53
N THR A 68 3.31 -21.57 -3.79
CA THR A 68 4.60 -21.46 -3.11
C THR A 68 5.10 -20.04 -3.31
N ASP A 69 5.12 -19.33 -2.20
CA ASP A 69 5.33 -17.91 -1.99
C ASP A 69 6.68 -17.44 -2.55
N THR A 70 6.70 -17.09 -3.83
CA THR A 70 7.62 -16.04 -4.28
C THR A 70 6.89 -14.73 -4.10
N ALA A 71 6.75 -14.28 -2.85
CA ALA A 71 6.27 -12.95 -2.55
C ALA A 71 7.06 -11.97 -3.43
N GLY A 72 6.35 -11.28 -4.31
CA GLY A 72 6.92 -10.19 -5.09
C GLY A 72 7.42 -9.08 -4.19
N THR A 73 7.84 -7.99 -4.81
CA THR A 73 8.22 -6.79 -4.06
C THR A 73 7.35 -5.62 -4.49
N ILE A 74 6.65 -5.03 -3.54
CA ILE A 74 5.86 -3.81 -3.73
C ILE A 74 6.80 -2.62 -3.57
N VAL A 75 6.86 -1.76 -4.59
CA VAL A 75 7.67 -0.54 -4.59
C VAL A 75 6.83 0.61 -4.05
N GLY A 76 7.37 1.35 -3.08
CA GLY A 76 6.67 2.47 -2.47
C GLY A 76 7.60 3.46 -1.79
N ARG A 77 7.04 4.21 -0.85
CA ARG A 77 7.75 5.15 0.01
C ARG A 77 7.30 4.99 1.46
N VAL A 78 8.23 5.13 2.38
CA VAL A 78 7.94 5.28 3.81
C VAL A 78 7.93 6.77 4.15
N PHE A 79 6.82 7.22 4.74
CA PHE A 79 6.65 8.57 5.25
C PHE A 79 6.66 8.53 6.77
N ARG A 80 7.27 9.55 7.38
CA ARG A 80 7.12 9.81 8.82
C ARG A 80 5.93 10.74 9.03
N LEU A 81 4.97 10.29 9.83
CA LEU A 81 3.83 11.07 10.26
C LEU A 81 4.23 12.06 11.36
N VAL A 82 3.62 13.24 11.38
CA VAL A 82 3.73 14.20 12.48
C VAL A 82 3.20 13.53 13.75
N VAL A 83 4.07 13.33 14.74
CA VAL A 83 3.79 12.50 15.94
C VAL A 83 2.48 12.88 16.63
N ASP A 84 2.25 14.17 16.86
CA ASP A 84 1.06 14.67 17.57
C ASP A 84 -0.23 14.58 16.74
N ARG A 85 -0.11 14.39 15.43
CA ARG A 85 -1.24 14.25 14.49
C ARG A 85 -1.32 12.86 13.87
N ARG A 86 -0.53 11.90 14.35
CA ARG A 86 -0.50 10.54 13.82
C ARG A 86 -1.89 9.90 13.85
N ASP A 87 -2.57 9.99 14.99
CA ASP A 87 -3.86 9.32 15.15
C ASP A 87 -4.96 9.99 14.32
N GLU A 88 -4.89 11.32 14.16
CA GLU A 88 -5.74 12.08 13.23
C GLU A 88 -5.50 11.65 11.77
N ALA A 89 -4.23 11.57 11.36
CA ALA A 89 -3.84 11.13 10.02
C ALA A 89 -4.37 9.73 9.72
N LEU A 90 -4.15 8.80 10.64
CA LEU A 90 -4.56 7.41 10.56
C LEU A 90 -6.08 7.26 10.50
N ALA A 91 -6.83 8.03 11.31
CA ALA A 91 -8.30 8.05 11.23
C ALA A 91 -8.80 8.60 9.89
N ARG A 92 -8.16 9.65 9.37
CA ARG A 92 -8.52 10.24 8.08
C ARG A 92 -8.26 9.27 6.92
N LEU A 93 -7.12 8.58 6.94
CA LEU A 93 -6.79 7.60 5.92
C LEU A 93 -7.71 6.37 5.99
N ASP A 94 -8.11 5.93 7.18
CA ASP A 94 -9.10 4.84 7.33
C ASP A 94 -10.43 5.20 6.67
N GLU A 95 -10.88 6.45 6.81
CA GLU A 95 -12.11 6.93 6.16
C GLU A 95 -11.96 6.97 4.63
N VAL A 96 -10.84 7.49 4.12
CA VAL A 96 -10.59 7.63 2.67
C VAL A 96 -10.43 6.27 1.99
N GLU A 97 -9.62 5.38 2.57
CA GLU A 97 -9.35 4.05 2.01
C GLU A 97 -10.51 3.08 2.25
N GLY A 98 -11.31 3.30 3.30
CA GLY A 98 -12.54 2.54 3.54
C GLY A 98 -13.72 2.95 2.65
N ALA A 99 -13.66 4.11 1.99
CA ALA A 99 -14.72 4.60 1.11
C ALA A 99 -14.65 4.05 -0.32
N VAL A 100 -13.58 3.33 -0.68
CA VAL A 100 -13.39 2.78 -2.02
C VAL A 100 -13.67 1.28 -2.04
N ALA A 101 -14.03 0.74 -3.20
CA ALA A 101 -14.19 -0.70 -3.35
C ALA A 101 -12.86 -1.41 -3.10
N GLY A 102 -12.89 -2.56 -2.44
CA GLY A 102 -11.70 -3.34 -2.11
C GLY A 102 -11.46 -3.60 -0.62
N ASP A 103 -12.33 -3.09 0.26
CA ASP A 103 -12.30 -3.30 1.72
C ASP A 103 -10.90 -3.10 2.33
N TYR A 104 -10.26 -1.98 1.98
CA TYR A 104 -8.90 -1.71 2.42
C TYR A 104 -8.83 -1.63 3.95
N ARG A 105 -7.86 -2.36 4.52
CA ARG A 105 -7.63 -2.41 5.96
C ARG A 105 -6.22 -1.99 6.28
N ARG A 106 -6.07 -1.19 7.32
CA ARG A 106 -4.76 -0.84 7.85
C ARG A 106 -4.10 -2.07 8.49
N VAL A 107 -2.87 -2.35 8.09
CA VAL A 107 -2.02 -3.43 8.60
C VAL A 107 -0.63 -2.89 8.96
N LEU A 108 0.10 -3.59 9.82
CA LEU A 108 1.53 -3.35 10.01
C LEU A 108 2.33 -4.21 9.04
N VAL A 109 3.35 -3.62 8.43
CA VAL A 109 4.31 -4.30 7.55
C VAL A 109 5.73 -3.97 7.99
N ASP A 110 6.63 -4.91 7.78
CA ASP A 110 8.07 -4.69 7.86
C ASP A 110 8.62 -4.53 6.42
N THR A 111 9.25 -3.39 6.17
CA THR A 111 9.84 -3.09 4.85
C THR A 111 11.20 -3.77 4.69
N LEU A 112 11.70 -3.85 3.45
CA LEU A 112 13.01 -4.42 3.15
C LEU A 112 14.16 -3.58 3.73
N ALA A 113 13.95 -2.29 3.99
CA ALA A 113 14.90 -1.45 4.72
C ALA A 113 14.80 -1.58 6.26
N GLY A 114 13.91 -2.44 6.77
CA GLY A 114 13.75 -2.69 8.21
C GLY A 114 12.84 -1.69 8.93
N HIS A 115 12.01 -0.93 8.20
CA HIS A 115 11.02 -0.06 8.82
C HIS A 115 9.75 -0.84 9.15
N ARG A 116 9.30 -0.73 10.40
CA ARG A 116 7.96 -1.19 10.76
C ARG A 116 6.97 -0.06 10.54
N ALA A 117 6.09 -0.18 9.55
CA ALA A 117 5.20 0.88 9.10
C ALA A 117 3.76 0.42 8.98
N TRP A 118 2.81 1.35 9.12
CA TRP A 118 1.43 1.13 8.71
C TRP A 118 1.33 1.08 7.18
N ALA A 119 0.45 0.26 6.64
CA ALA A 119 0.09 0.24 5.22
C ALA A 119 -1.38 -0.15 5.07
N TYR A 120 -1.98 0.13 3.91
CA TYR A 120 -3.34 -0.31 3.59
C TYR A 120 -3.28 -1.55 2.71
N ALA A 121 -3.83 -2.67 3.19
CA ALA A 121 -3.92 -3.93 2.47
C ALA A 121 -5.31 -4.11 1.88
N TYR A 122 -5.36 -4.68 0.69
CA TYR A 122 -6.61 -5.01 0.02
C TYR A 122 -7.37 -6.12 0.76
N GLY A 123 -8.66 -5.92 0.99
CA GLY A 123 -9.53 -6.82 1.74
C GLY A 123 -10.32 -7.82 0.89
N GLY A 124 -10.71 -7.46 -0.34
CA GLY A 124 -11.49 -8.36 -1.21
C GLY A 124 -12.49 -7.64 -2.11
N GLY A 125 -13.26 -8.42 -2.89
CA GLY A 125 -14.46 -7.92 -3.60
C GLY A 125 -14.26 -7.31 -5.00
N LEU A 126 -13.09 -7.45 -5.60
CA LEU A 126 -12.75 -6.97 -6.96
C LEU A 126 -11.95 -8.03 -7.72
N ASP A 127 -12.06 -8.00 -9.05
CA ASP A 127 -11.18 -8.74 -9.94
C ASP A 127 -9.83 -8.01 -10.05
N LEU A 128 -8.73 -8.72 -9.83
CA LEU A 128 -7.40 -8.16 -9.73
C LEU A 128 -6.48 -8.65 -10.84
N ALA A 129 -5.80 -7.73 -11.51
CA ALA A 129 -4.73 -8.04 -12.47
C ALA A 129 -3.35 -7.82 -11.83
N PRO A 130 -2.45 -8.81 -11.77
CA PRO A 130 -1.16 -8.65 -11.11
C PRO A 130 -0.24 -7.65 -11.85
N ILE A 131 0.42 -6.78 -11.09
CA ILE A 131 1.46 -5.86 -11.58
C ILE A 131 2.82 -6.50 -11.33
N ALA A 132 3.40 -7.10 -12.37
CA ALA A 132 4.58 -7.97 -12.24
C ALA A 132 5.83 -7.29 -11.66
N ASP A 133 6.02 -5.98 -11.87
CA ASP A 133 7.16 -5.23 -11.32
C ASP A 133 6.86 -4.59 -9.95
N GLY A 134 5.64 -4.77 -9.44
CA GLY A 134 5.23 -4.28 -8.13
C GLY A 134 5.21 -2.76 -7.98
N SER A 135 5.28 -1.99 -9.07
CA SER A 135 5.31 -0.53 -9.04
C SER A 135 4.09 0.08 -9.73
N TRP A 136 3.22 0.72 -8.93
CA TRP A 136 2.08 1.46 -9.46
C TRP A 136 2.50 2.58 -10.42
N VAL A 137 3.57 3.29 -10.09
CA VAL A 137 4.08 4.42 -10.90
C VAL A 137 4.54 3.94 -12.28
N VAL A 138 5.28 2.83 -12.34
CA VAL A 138 5.74 2.23 -13.61
C VAL A 138 4.55 1.70 -14.40
N HIS A 139 3.62 1.01 -13.74
CA HIS A 139 2.41 0.47 -14.36
C HIS A 139 1.57 1.56 -15.03
N ARG A 140 1.27 2.65 -14.31
CA ARG A 140 0.56 3.81 -14.86
C ARG A 140 1.26 4.45 -16.05
N THR A 141 2.58 4.55 -15.98
CA THR A 141 3.39 5.10 -17.08
C THR A 141 3.24 4.24 -18.34
N ARG A 142 3.21 2.90 -18.21
CA ARG A 142 2.98 1.98 -19.34
C ARG A 142 1.58 2.09 -19.92
N LEU A 143 0.57 2.36 -19.08
CA LEU A 143 -0.81 2.56 -19.51
C LEU A 143 -1.09 3.95 -20.11
N GLY A 144 -0.11 4.86 -20.12
CA GLY A 144 -0.31 6.24 -20.56
C GLY A 144 -1.19 7.09 -19.63
N ARG A 145 -1.46 6.61 -18.41
CA ARG A 145 -2.31 7.26 -17.40
C ARG A 145 -1.46 8.12 -16.46
N LEU A 146 -0.82 9.15 -17.01
CA LEU A 146 0.02 10.08 -16.23
C LEU A 146 -0.78 10.76 -15.11
N PRO A 147 -0.15 11.12 -13.98
CA PRO A 147 -0.80 11.95 -12.95
C PRO A 147 -1.30 13.26 -13.56
N LEU A 148 -2.49 13.69 -13.16
CA LEU A 148 -2.97 15.04 -13.43
C LEU A 148 -2.03 15.99 -12.67
N VAL A 149 -1.16 16.67 -13.42
CA VAL A 149 -0.29 17.75 -12.95
C VAL A 149 -1.08 18.97 -12.49
#